data_AF-A0A2E3GAZ3-F1
#
_entry.id   AF-A0A2E3GAZ3-F1
#
_cell.length_a   1.000
_cell.length_b   1.000
_cell.length_c   1.000
_cell.angle_alpha   90.00
_cell.angle_beta   90.00
_cell.angle_gamma   90.00
#
_symmetry.space_group_name_H-M   'P 1'
#
loop_
_entity.id
_entity.type
_entity.pdbx_description
1 polymer ?
#
loop_
_entity_poly.entity_id
_entity_poly.type
_entity_poly.pdbx_seq_one_letter_code
_entity_poly.pdbx_strand_id
1 'polypeptide(L)'
;MEKTWKALSDRCQLFFDAPDGLYIELLKEAECDLANKCSLFTTREFYSGTSYFASMSSTNNSVLGLGFALPQNYKQVVAVYCDGSPLVRKTIIGEDYFRVNESQGRTGQTDELSSEQGFGILTRVGTPSYYDIVDNRIYFNQISGTSKIDFIYKSNLPNVDLIAKSVNGYVKYSGSDPRNLYLGTTLTTELNGLSVNYVHGDGDIFKFDNLQYQGHMGSKSYPTDLTLINTGVTVDHLSIGSNSSSPYLNHFQATADTDDTVNAVLETSPIEFKIQNYRTVGPVISPDYHLDLCDYAVYMASAKTNPILSDKHKMNFDKNLNGILKDDIDKDLSFTIKEEI
;
A
#
# COMPACT_ATOMS: atom_id res chain seq x y z
N MET A 1 4.48 9.76 -15.74
CA MET A 1 5.60 10.23 -14.89
C MET A 1 5.01 10.87 -13.64
N GLU A 2 5.54 10.53 -12.47
CA GLU A 2 5.07 11.12 -11.21
C GLU A 2 5.37 12.62 -11.18
N LYS A 3 4.51 13.39 -10.49
CA LYS A 3 4.64 14.84 -10.38
C LYS A 3 4.59 15.24 -8.92
N THR A 4 5.39 16.23 -8.57
CA THR A 4 5.42 16.85 -7.25
C THR A 4 4.22 17.78 -7.07
N TRP A 5 3.89 18.15 -5.83
CA TRP A 5 2.86 19.16 -5.59
C TRP A 5 3.19 20.49 -6.27
N LYS A 6 4.46 20.89 -6.27
CA LYS A 6 4.92 22.10 -6.96
C LYS A 6 4.69 22.02 -8.47
N ALA A 7 5.04 20.91 -9.11
CA ALA A 7 4.84 20.73 -10.54
C ALA A 7 3.34 20.71 -10.94
N LEU A 8 2.47 20.20 -10.07
CA LEU A 8 1.02 20.26 -10.28
C LEU A 8 0.46 21.67 -10.04
N SER A 9 0.96 22.36 -9.02
CA SER A 9 0.60 23.77 -8.76
C SER A 9 0.97 24.66 -9.94
N ASP A 10 2.20 24.53 -10.47
CA ASP A 10 2.68 25.31 -11.62
C ASP A 10 1.80 25.05 -12.87
N ARG A 11 1.33 23.81 -13.02
CA ARG A 11 0.38 23.48 -14.07
C ARG A 11 -0.97 24.18 -13.89
N CYS A 12 -1.50 24.24 -12.67
CA CYS A 12 -2.77 24.91 -12.39
C CYS A 12 -2.68 26.42 -12.68
N GLN A 13 -1.53 27.03 -12.39
CA GLN A 13 -1.26 28.44 -12.67
C GLN A 13 -1.32 28.80 -14.17
N LEU A 14 -1.14 27.83 -15.07
CA LEU A 14 -1.32 28.05 -16.52
C LEU A 14 -2.78 28.39 -16.90
N PHE A 15 -3.75 28.06 -16.04
CA PHE A 15 -5.17 28.27 -16.31
C PHE A 15 -5.75 29.45 -15.54
N PHE A 16 -5.30 29.67 -14.30
CA PHE A 16 -5.81 30.71 -13.44
C PHE A 16 -4.76 31.13 -12.39
N ASP A 17 -4.54 32.43 -12.23
CA ASP A 17 -3.62 32.96 -11.23
C ASP A 17 -4.28 32.95 -9.84
N ALA A 18 -3.67 32.21 -8.91
CA ALA A 18 -4.13 32.10 -7.53
C ALA A 18 -3.01 32.48 -6.55
N PRO A 19 -3.33 32.90 -5.32
CA PRO A 19 -2.33 33.18 -4.29
C PRO A 19 -1.37 32.01 -4.07
N ASP A 20 -0.13 32.33 -3.74
CA ASP A 20 0.91 31.34 -3.47
C ASP A 20 0.46 30.33 -2.40
N GLY A 21 0.73 29.05 -2.66
CA GLY A 21 0.37 27.95 -1.76
C GLY A 21 -1.09 27.48 -1.86
N LEU A 22 -2.03 28.30 -2.37
CA LEU A 22 -3.45 27.91 -2.43
C LEU A 22 -3.66 26.63 -3.26
N TYR A 23 -2.99 26.51 -4.40
CA TYR A 23 -3.14 25.34 -5.25
C TYR A 23 -2.65 24.06 -4.58
N ILE A 24 -1.59 24.10 -3.76
CA ILE A 24 -1.10 22.89 -3.09
C ILE A 24 -2.15 22.37 -2.10
N GLU A 25 -2.77 23.25 -1.32
CA GLU A 25 -3.82 22.86 -0.38
C GLU A 25 -5.06 22.35 -1.11
N LEU A 26 -5.48 23.00 -2.20
CA LEU A 26 -6.60 22.54 -3.01
C LEU A 26 -6.31 21.20 -3.71
N LEU A 27 -5.07 20.96 -4.15
CA LEU A 27 -4.65 19.70 -4.75
C LEU A 27 -4.63 18.56 -3.72
N LYS A 28 -4.18 18.83 -2.49
CA LYS A 28 -4.23 17.88 -1.37
C LYS A 28 -5.68 17.53 -1.00
N GLU A 29 -6.56 18.53 -0.96
CA GLU A 29 -8.00 18.34 -0.76
C GLU A 29 -8.61 17.50 -1.89
N ALA A 30 -8.31 17.86 -3.15
CA ALA A 30 -8.76 17.14 -4.34
C ALA A 30 -8.34 15.67 -4.29
N GLU A 31 -7.10 15.40 -3.88
CA GLU A 31 -6.58 14.04 -3.77
C GLU A 31 -7.39 13.23 -2.75
N CYS A 32 -7.65 13.78 -1.57
CA CYS A 32 -8.48 13.12 -0.57
C CYS A 32 -9.90 12.86 -1.09
N ASP A 33 -10.53 13.86 -1.71
CA ASP A 33 -11.90 13.72 -2.21
C ASP A 33 -11.98 12.67 -3.32
N LEU A 34 -11.10 12.74 -4.31
CA LEU A 34 -11.04 11.81 -5.43
C LEU A 34 -10.68 10.39 -4.97
N ALA A 35 -9.66 10.24 -4.13
CA ALA A 35 -9.24 8.94 -3.61
C ALA A 35 -10.35 8.27 -2.78
N ASN A 36 -11.10 9.08 -2.02
CA ASN A 36 -12.15 8.57 -1.15
C ASN A 36 -13.44 8.24 -1.92
N LYS A 37 -13.83 9.07 -2.89
CA LYS A 37 -15.01 8.80 -3.71
C LYS A 37 -14.82 7.60 -4.63
N CYS A 38 -13.63 7.44 -5.19
CA CYS A 38 -13.33 6.40 -6.19
C CYS A 38 -12.50 5.24 -5.64
N SER A 39 -12.35 5.10 -4.32
CA SER A 39 -11.60 3.99 -3.69
C SER A 39 -10.20 3.76 -4.30
N LEU A 40 -9.50 4.84 -4.66
CA LEU A 40 -8.22 4.76 -5.39
C LEU A 40 -7.04 4.43 -4.47
N PHE A 41 -7.16 4.73 -3.18
CA PHE A 41 -6.08 4.51 -2.23
C PHE A 41 -6.08 3.06 -1.73
N THR A 42 -4.96 2.37 -2.01
CA THR A 42 -4.76 0.97 -1.65
C THR A 42 -3.67 0.88 -0.60
N THR A 43 -3.91 0.14 0.47
CA THR A 43 -2.99 -0.07 1.59
C THR A 43 -2.68 -1.56 1.72
N ARG A 44 -1.48 -1.86 2.22
CA ARG A 44 -1.00 -3.21 2.49
C ARG A 44 -0.48 -3.31 3.91
N GLU A 45 -0.99 -4.30 4.64
CA GLU A 45 -0.59 -4.64 6.00
C GLU A 45 -0.10 -6.09 6.09
N PHE A 46 0.92 -6.30 6.92
CA PHE A 46 1.48 -7.62 7.18
C PHE A 46 1.23 -8.00 8.63
N TYR A 47 0.64 -9.16 8.86
CA TYR A 47 0.45 -9.73 10.19
C TYR A 47 1.28 -11.01 10.32
N SER A 48 1.95 -11.20 11.46
CA SER A 48 2.68 -12.43 11.80
C SER A 48 2.01 -13.15 12.98
N GLY A 49 1.86 -14.47 12.86
CA GLY A 49 1.09 -15.29 13.80
C GLY A 49 1.60 -15.32 15.25
N THR A 50 2.86 -15.01 15.53
CA THR A 50 3.43 -15.10 16.90
C THR A 50 3.02 -13.92 17.80
N SER A 51 2.65 -12.79 17.21
CA SER A 51 2.51 -11.51 17.93
C SER A 51 1.20 -11.36 18.73
N TYR A 52 0.22 -12.24 18.55
CA TYR A 52 -1.16 -11.92 18.94
C TYR A 52 -1.92 -12.98 19.74
N PHE A 53 -1.44 -14.23 19.81
CA PHE A 53 -2.00 -15.21 20.75
C PHE A 53 -1.78 -14.82 22.23
N ALA A 54 -0.90 -13.85 22.50
CA ALA A 54 -0.56 -13.40 23.85
C ALA A 54 -1.52 -12.36 24.46
N SER A 55 -2.48 -11.80 23.71
CA SER A 55 -3.43 -10.79 24.19
C SER A 55 -4.74 -11.38 24.76
N MET A 56 -4.75 -12.67 25.07
CA MET A 56 -5.84 -13.27 25.85
C MET A 56 -5.59 -13.05 27.34
N SER A 57 -6.00 -11.88 27.83
CA SER A 57 -6.13 -11.64 29.26
C SER A 57 -7.07 -12.69 29.87
N SER A 58 -6.52 -13.46 30.80
CA SER A 58 -7.11 -14.61 31.51
C SER A 58 -8.28 -14.26 32.45
N THR A 59 -8.92 -13.11 32.31
CA THR A 59 -9.75 -12.57 33.39
C THR A 59 -11.25 -12.61 33.21
N ASN A 60 -11.83 -12.85 32.03
CA ASN A 60 -13.28 -13.07 31.93
C ASN A 60 -13.64 -13.98 30.74
N ASN A 61 -14.55 -14.91 31.00
CA ASN A 61 -14.98 -16.05 30.17
C ASN A 61 -15.61 -15.71 28.79
N SER A 62 -15.41 -14.52 28.23
CA SER A 62 -15.89 -14.16 26.90
C SER A 62 -14.75 -14.26 25.89
N VAL A 63 -14.58 -15.44 25.31
CA VAL A 63 -13.57 -15.63 24.25
C VAL A 63 -14.13 -15.14 22.93
N LEU A 64 -14.07 -13.83 22.72
CA LEU A 64 -14.44 -13.22 21.44
C LEU A 64 -13.40 -13.62 20.38
N GLY A 65 -13.88 -14.14 19.25
CA GLY A 65 -13.09 -14.84 18.24
C GLY A 65 -11.84 -14.10 17.74
N LEU A 66 -10.87 -14.91 17.29
CA LEU A 66 -9.55 -14.54 16.76
C LEU A 66 -9.63 -13.84 15.39
N GLY A 67 -10.39 -12.74 15.31
CA GLY A 67 -10.46 -11.88 14.14
C GLY A 67 -9.48 -10.71 14.28
N PHE A 68 -8.80 -10.34 13.18
CA PHE A 68 -7.98 -9.14 13.13
C PHE A 68 -8.90 -7.94 12.94
N ALA A 69 -8.82 -6.96 13.83
CA ALA A 69 -9.58 -5.72 13.68
C ALA A 69 -9.13 -5.01 12.41
N LEU A 70 -10.07 -4.71 11.52
CA LEU A 70 -9.78 -3.93 10.34
C LEU A 70 -9.52 -2.47 10.75
N PRO A 71 -8.54 -1.80 10.11
CA PRO A 71 -8.26 -0.40 10.35
C PRO A 71 -9.50 0.48 10.21
N GLN A 72 -9.59 1.58 10.98
CA GLN A 72 -10.76 2.47 10.94
C GLN A 72 -11.02 3.08 9.57
N ASN A 73 -10.00 3.19 8.73
CA ASN A 73 -10.10 3.69 7.37
C ASN A 73 -10.35 2.60 6.32
N TYR A 74 -10.53 1.33 6.70
CA TYR A 74 -10.86 0.24 5.78
C TYR A 74 -12.15 0.51 4.99
N LYS A 75 -12.17 0.13 3.71
CA LYS A 75 -13.38 0.14 2.87
C LYS A 75 -13.71 -1.23 2.30
N GLN A 76 -12.73 -1.84 1.64
CA GLN A 76 -12.94 -3.01 0.81
C GLN A 76 -11.66 -3.83 0.77
N VAL A 77 -11.79 -5.15 0.86
CA VAL A 77 -10.66 -6.06 0.67
C VAL A 77 -10.34 -6.15 -0.82
N VAL A 78 -9.06 -6.11 -1.16
CA VAL A 78 -8.57 -6.35 -2.52
C VAL A 78 -8.04 -7.77 -2.62
N ALA A 79 -7.18 -8.17 -1.68
CA ALA A 79 -6.62 -9.51 -1.64
C ALA A 79 -6.12 -9.86 -0.24
N VAL A 80 -6.11 -11.15 0.07
CA VAL A 80 -5.52 -11.70 1.28
C VAL A 80 -4.61 -12.85 0.87
N TYR A 81 -3.37 -12.83 1.33
CA TYR A 81 -2.43 -13.93 1.12
C TYR A 81 -2.02 -14.52 2.47
N CYS A 82 -1.82 -15.83 2.50
CA CYS A 82 -1.17 -16.54 3.59
C CYS A 82 0.09 -17.20 3.07
N ASP A 83 1.23 -16.85 3.64
CA ASP A 83 2.54 -17.41 3.27
C ASP A 83 2.78 -17.32 1.74
N GLY A 84 2.36 -16.19 1.14
CA GLY A 84 2.47 -15.90 -0.29
C GLY A 84 1.36 -16.52 -1.17
N SER A 85 0.52 -17.40 -0.63
CA SER A 85 -0.58 -18.02 -1.37
C SER A 85 -1.89 -17.24 -1.21
N PRO A 86 -2.63 -16.95 -2.29
CA PRO A 86 -3.90 -16.21 -2.19
C PRO A 86 -4.95 -17.04 -1.45
N LEU A 87 -5.69 -16.39 -0.57
CA LEU A 87 -6.84 -16.97 0.12
C LEU A 87 -8.14 -16.56 -0.58
N VAL A 88 -9.09 -17.47 -0.58
CA VAL A 88 -10.44 -17.21 -1.10
C VAL A 88 -11.30 -16.66 0.03
N ARG A 89 -12.12 -15.64 -0.26
CA ARG A 89 -13.14 -15.18 0.68
C ARG A 89 -14.29 -16.19 0.69
N LYS A 90 -14.72 -16.63 1.87
CA LYS A 90 -15.94 -17.43 2.02
C LYS A 90 -16.79 -16.83 3.13
N THR A 91 -18.04 -16.52 2.82
CA THR A 91 -19.01 -16.14 3.84
C THR A 91 -19.20 -17.32 4.79
N ILE A 92 -18.77 -17.14 6.03
CA ILE A 92 -18.96 -18.12 7.09
C ILE A 92 -20.38 -17.91 7.61
N ILE A 93 -21.33 -18.69 7.08
CA ILE A 93 -22.71 -18.67 7.56
C ILE A 93 -22.72 -19.27 8.96
N GLY A 94 -23.48 -18.64 9.87
CA GLY A 94 -23.45 -18.77 11.33
C GLY A 94 -23.63 -20.14 11.99
N GLU A 95 -23.40 -21.26 11.32
CA GLU A 95 -23.19 -22.58 11.94
C GLU A 95 -21.72 -23.02 11.89
N ASP A 96 -20.93 -22.54 10.92
CA ASP A 96 -19.50 -22.85 10.77
C ASP A 96 -18.60 -22.05 11.72
N TYR A 97 -19.13 -20.97 12.31
CA TYR A 97 -18.48 -20.25 13.41
C TYR A 97 -18.32 -21.12 14.67
N PHE A 98 -19.12 -22.18 14.83
CA PHE A 98 -19.47 -22.73 16.14
C PHE A 98 -19.06 -24.18 16.40
N ARG A 99 -18.48 -24.90 15.44
CA ARG A 99 -18.01 -26.27 15.70
C ARG A 99 -16.60 -26.27 16.27
N VAL A 100 -16.50 -25.91 17.55
CA VAL A 100 -15.41 -26.42 18.40
C VAL A 100 -15.50 -27.94 18.34
N ASN A 101 -14.43 -28.61 17.93
CA ASN A 101 -14.33 -30.06 18.05
C ASN A 101 -14.39 -30.42 19.54
N GLU A 102 -15.58 -30.65 20.10
CA GLU A 102 -15.75 -31.34 21.39
C GLU A 102 -15.34 -32.82 21.32
N SER A 103 -14.97 -33.34 20.15
CA SER A 103 -14.87 -34.78 19.89
C SER A 103 -13.47 -35.39 20.02
N GLN A 104 -12.46 -34.69 20.53
CA GLN A 104 -11.15 -35.33 20.82
C GLN A 104 -10.66 -35.01 22.25
N GLY A 105 -11.27 -35.64 23.25
CA GLY A 105 -10.64 -35.72 24.58
C GLY A 105 -11.51 -36.06 25.79
N ARG A 106 -12.84 -35.98 25.73
CA ARG A 106 -13.71 -36.36 26.86
C ARG A 106 -14.56 -37.56 26.53
N THR A 107 -14.01 -38.74 26.79
CA THR A 107 -14.83 -39.91 27.11
C THR A 107 -15.61 -39.63 28.39
N GLY A 108 -16.89 -39.26 28.26
CA GLY A 108 -17.89 -39.42 29.31
C GLY A 108 -18.18 -38.17 30.16
N GLN A 109 -18.91 -37.21 29.59
CA GLN A 109 -19.98 -36.49 30.29
C GLN A 109 -20.75 -35.63 29.29
N THR A 110 -21.97 -36.04 28.98
CA THR A 110 -22.96 -35.24 28.23
C THR A 110 -23.65 -34.31 29.22
N ASP A 111 -23.09 -33.14 29.44
CA ASP A 111 -23.87 -32.03 30.00
C ASP A 111 -24.38 -31.20 28.81
N GLU A 112 -25.70 -31.18 28.64
CA GLU A 112 -26.42 -30.34 27.69
C GLU A 112 -26.14 -28.86 28.01
N LEU A 113 -25.14 -28.29 27.34
CA LEU A 113 -24.94 -26.84 27.32
C LEU A 113 -25.94 -26.23 26.32
N SER A 114 -26.90 -25.52 26.89
CA SER A 114 -27.93 -24.73 26.23
C SER A 114 -27.38 -23.85 25.11
N SER A 115 -28.03 -23.96 23.95
CA SER A 115 -27.72 -23.37 22.64
C SER A 115 -27.94 -21.85 22.51
N GLU A 116 -27.76 -21.08 23.58
CA GLU A 116 -27.95 -19.62 23.52
C GLU A 116 -26.73 -18.91 24.12
N GLN A 117 -25.99 -18.20 23.26
CA GLN A 117 -24.95 -17.20 23.59
C GLN A 117 -23.52 -17.69 23.89
N GLY A 118 -22.95 -18.57 23.06
CA GLY A 118 -21.52 -18.89 23.10
C GLY A 118 -20.81 -18.64 21.77
N PHE A 119 -19.96 -17.62 21.68
CA PHE A 119 -18.99 -17.46 20.58
C PHE A 119 -17.94 -18.59 20.66
N GLY A 120 -18.02 -19.58 19.78
CA GLY A 120 -17.06 -20.69 19.70
C GLY A 120 -15.76 -20.28 19.00
N ILE A 121 -14.62 -20.73 19.51
CA ILE A 121 -13.29 -20.44 18.98
C ILE A 121 -12.88 -21.54 17.99
N LEU A 122 -12.51 -21.17 16.76
CA LEU A 122 -11.85 -22.07 15.82
C LEU A 122 -10.41 -22.38 16.32
N THR A 123 -10.22 -23.51 17.02
CA THR A 123 -8.91 -23.92 17.57
C THR A 123 -8.10 -24.83 16.63
N ARG A 124 -8.44 -24.89 15.34
CA ARG A 124 -7.62 -25.65 14.39
C ARG A 124 -6.35 -24.85 14.06
N VAL A 125 -5.25 -25.24 14.68
CA VAL A 125 -3.90 -24.82 14.29
C VAL A 125 -3.64 -25.39 12.89
N GLY A 126 -3.33 -24.52 11.93
CA GLY A 126 -3.08 -24.89 10.55
C GLY A 126 -2.95 -23.67 9.65
N THR A 127 -2.49 -23.86 8.42
CA THR A 127 -2.41 -22.80 7.43
C THR A 127 -3.83 -22.41 7.00
N PRO A 128 -4.22 -21.12 7.09
CA PRO A 128 -5.50 -20.67 6.59
C PRO A 128 -5.73 -21.08 5.12
N SER A 129 -6.94 -21.52 4.81
CA SER A 129 -7.36 -21.84 3.44
C SER A 129 -8.44 -20.89 2.91
N TYR A 130 -9.12 -20.17 3.80
CA TYR A 130 -10.07 -19.12 3.43
C TYR A 130 -10.20 -18.10 4.57
N TYR A 131 -10.80 -16.96 4.26
CA TYR A 131 -11.10 -15.91 5.23
C TYR A 131 -12.54 -15.40 5.07
N ASP A 132 -13.02 -14.71 6.09
CA ASP A 132 -14.26 -13.92 6.02
C ASP A 132 -14.08 -12.57 6.71
N ILE A 133 -14.98 -11.63 6.43
CA ILE A 133 -15.01 -10.32 7.06
C ILE A 133 -16.39 -10.10 7.67
N VAL A 134 -16.44 -10.00 9.00
CA VAL A 134 -17.66 -9.80 9.80
C VAL A 134 -17.37 -8.76 10.86
N ASP A 135 -18.29 -7.82 11.08
CA ASP A 135 -18.21 -6.79 12.13
C ASP A 135 -16.85 -6.06 12.21
N ASN A 136 -16.36 -5.59 11.06
CA ASN A 136 -15.08 -4.89 10.93
C ASN A 136 -13.87 -5.70 11.42
N ARG A 137 -13.94 -7.02 11.31
CA ARG A 137 -12.86 -7.95 11.61
C ARG A 137 -12.69 -8.96 10.49
N ILE A 138 -11.46 -9.32 10.18
CA ILE A 138 -11.15 -10.43 9.29
C ILE A 138 -10.89 -11.70 10.11
N TYR A 139 -11.61 -12.76 9.78
CA TYR A 139 -11.51 -14.07 10.40
C TYR A 139 -10.90 -15.06 9.42
N PHE A 140 -10.16 -16.02 9.96
CA PHE A 140 -9.56 -17.10 9.19
C PHE A 140 -10.06 -18.43 9.74
N ASN A 141 -10.19 -19.42 8.87
CA ASN A 141 -10.70 -20.73 9.26
C ASN A 141 -9.73 -21.54 10.12
N GLN A 142 -8.43 -21.29 9.93
CA GLN A 142 -7.31 -21.87 10.66
C GLN A 142 -6.23 -20.80 10.73
N ILE A 143 -5.46 -20.74 11.82
CA ILE A 143 -4.29 -19.87 11.91
C ILE A 143 -3.16 -20.65 12.58
N SER A 144 -2.02 -20.75 11.92
CA SER A 144 -0.78 -21.19 12.52
C SER A 144 -0.12 -19.99 13.21
N GLY A 145 0.47 -20.21 14.39
CA GLY A 145 1.31 -19.20 15.06
C GLY A 145 2.51 -18.75 14.22
N THR A 146 2.82 -19.43 13.10
CA THR A 146 3.92 -19.08 12.20
C THR A 146 3.49 -18.44 10.89
N SER A 147 2.18 -18.42 10.56
CA SER A 147 1.73 -17.91 9.27
C SER A 147 1.94 -16.41 9.15
N LYS A 148 2.35 -15.97 7.96
CA LYS A 148 2.45 -14.57 7.55
C LYS A 148 1.23 -14.23 6.70
N ILE A 149 0.39 -13.33 7.21
CA ILE A 149 -0.76 -12.81 6.48
C ILE A 149 -0.37 -11.50 5.81
N ASP A 150 -0.67 -11.39 4.54
CA ASP A 150 -0.52 -10.17 3.76
C ASP A 150 -1.89 -9.71 3.30
N PHE A 151 -2.31 -8.55 3.79
CA PHE A 151 -3.64 -8.01 3.64
C PHE A 151 -3.60 -6.73 2.81
N ILE A 152 -4.18 -6.81 1.60
CA ILE A 152 -4.28 -5.69 0.66
C ILE A 152 -5.74 -5.21 0.65
N TYR A 153 -5.95 -3.93 0.91
CA TYR A 153 -7.30 -3.36 1.02
C TYR A 153 -7.36 -1.92 0.51
N LYS A 154 -8.54 -1.52 0.04
CA LYS A 154 -8.89 -0.12 -0.23
C LYS A 154 -9.18 0.58 1.07
N SER A 155 -8.69 1.80 1.21
CA SER A 155 -8.88 2.60 2.43
C SER A 155 -9.24 4.05 2.12
N ASN A 156 -9.81 4.73 3.11
CA ASN A 156 -9.91 6.18 3.09
C ASN A 156 -8.51 6.77 3.20
N LEU A 157 -8.18 7.68 2.29
CA LEU A 157 -7.00 8.52 2.37
C LEU A 157 -7.25 9.62 3.41
N PRO A 158 -6.53 9.62 4.56
CA PRO A 158 -6.66 10.69 5.54
C PRO A 158 -6.08 12.00 4.97
N ASN A 159 -6.62 13.14 5.37
CA ASN A 159 -6.06 14.44 4.97
C ASN A 159 -4.92 14.86 5.91
N VAL A 160 -3.81 14.14 5.87
CA VAL A 160 -2.59 14.42 6.64
C VAL A 160 -1.36 14.23 5.76
N ASP A 161 -0.23 14.82 6.13
CA ASP A 161 1.01 14.72 5.33
C ASP A 161 1.83 13.46 5.65
N LEU A 162 1.59 12.85 6.80
CA LEU A 162 2.30 11.67 7.31
C LEU A 162 1.76 10.38 6.65
N ILE A 163 1.76 10.34 5.33
CA ILE A 163 1.28 9.20 4.54
C ILE A 163 2.45 8.60 3.78
N ALA A 164 2.64 7.29 3.96
CA ALA A 164 3.63 6.54 3.21
C ALA A 164 3.08 6.14 1.84
N LYS A 165 3.95 6.13 0.83
CA LYS A 165 3.65 5.56 -0.49
C LYS A 165 4.42 4.27 -0.69
N SER A 166 3.70 3.22 -1.10
CA SER A 166 4.31 1.99 -1.57
C SER A 166 4.82 2.16 -3.00
N VAL A 167 6.06 1.78 -3.25
CA VAL A 167 6.66 1.72 -4.58
C VAL A 167 7.30 0.36 -4.80
N ASN A 168 7.19 -0.17 -6.01
CA ASN A 168 7.93 -1.37 -6.39
C ASN A 168 9.41 -1.03 -6.56
N GLY A 169 10.27 -2.02 -6.34
CA GLY A 169 11.69 -1.83 -6.50
C GLY A 169 12.47 -3.13 -6.42
N TYR A 170 13.79 -2.99 -6.36
CA TYR A 170 14.72 -4.12 -6.32
C TYR A 170 15.86 -3.82 -5.36
N VAL A 171 16.44 -4.86 -4.78
CA VAL A 171 17.61 -4.75 -3.91
C VAL A 171 18.77 -5.50 -4.56
N LYS A 172 19.92 -4.83 -4.67
CA LYS A 172 21.17 -5.47 -5.06
C LYS A 172 22.00 -5.75 -3.80
N TYR A 173 22.19 -7.02 -3.53
CA TYR A 173 23.03 -7.50 -2.44
C TYR A 173 24.49 -7.64 -2.86
N SER A 174 25.39 -7.48 -1.91
CA SER A 174 26.79 -7.89 -2.02
C SER A 174 27.19 -8.60 -0.73
N GLY A 175 27.06 -9.92 -0.72
CA GLY A 175 27.05 -10.70 0.52
C GLY A 175 25.68 -10.62 1.21
N SER A 176 25.67 -10.48 2.53
CA SER A 176 24.44 -10.33 3.33
C SER A 176 23.85 -8.92 3.34
N ASP A 177 24.61 -7.92 2.88
CA ASP A 177 24.23 -6.52 3.05
C ASP A 177 23.63 -5.94 1.76
N PRO A 178 22.46 -5.26 1.84
CA PRO A 178 21.92 -4.53 0.71
C PRO A 178 22.83 -3.33 0.42
N ARG A 179 23.44 -3.30 -0.77
CA ARG A 179 24.29 -2.17 -1.18
C ARG A 179 23.49 -1.08 -1.87
N ASN A 180 22.62 -1.49 -2.80
CA ASN A 180 21.86 -0.57 -3.62
C ASN A 180 20.39 -0.99 -3.61
N LEU A 181 19.50 -0.02 -3.47
CA LEU A 181 18.06 -0.20 -3.65
C LEU A 181 17.67 0.55 -4.90
N TYR A 182 16.76 0.00 -5.69
CA TYR A 182 16.21 0.65 -6.86
C TYR A 182 14.73 0.88 -6.60
N LEU A 183 14.33 2.13 -6.41
CA LEU A 183 12.96 2.55 -6.19
C LEU A 183 12.29 2.86 -7.53
N GLY A 184 11.12 2.28 -7.77
CA GLY A 184 10.28 2.51 -8.95
C GLY A 184 9.51 3.83 -8.89
N THR A 185 10.22 4.93 -8.63
CA THR A 185 9.72 6.30 -8.61
C THR A 185 10.60 7.19 -9.46
N THR A 186 10.02 8.25 -10.04
CA THR A 186 10.76 9.24 -10.82
C THR A 186 11.14 10.48 -10.01
N LEU A 187 10.75 10.55 -8.73
CA LEU A 187 11.08 11.68 -7.85
C LEU A 187 12.50 11.54 -7.32
N THR A 188 13.29 12.62 -7.38
CA THR A 188 14.74 12.60 -7.15
C THR A 188 15.12 13.43 -5.92
N THR A 189 15.58 14.66 -6.13
CA THR A 189 15.85 15.66 -5.09
C THR A 189 14.66 15.89 -4.17
N GLU A 190 13.45 15.62 -4.66
CA GLU A 190 12.23 15.80 -3.90
C GLU A 190 12.08 14.79 -2.77
N LEU A 191 12.73 13.62 -2.87
CA LEU A 191 12.74 12.64 -1.79
C LEU A 191 13.76 12.95 -0.69
N ASN A 192 14.51 14.05 -0.79
CA ASN A 192 15.50 14.43 0.20
C ASN A 192 14.90 14.59 1.60
N GLY A 193 15.58 14.02 2.60
CA GLY A 193 15.17 14.07 4.00
C GLY A 193 14.05 13.09 4.37
N LEU A 194 13.43 12.41 3.40
CA LEU A 194 12.47 11.34 3.68
C LEU A 194 13.17 10.06 4.14
N SER A 195 12.40 9.09 4.63
CA SER A 195 12.90 7.76 4.98
C SER A 195 12.22 6.70 4.11
N VAL A 196 12.95 5.63 3.76
CA VAL A 196 12.41 4.46 3.06
C VAL A 196 12.54 3.24 3.95
N ASN A 197 11.48 2.45 4.03
CA ASN A 197 11.48 1.15 4.72
C ASN A 197 11.13 0.03 3.74
N TYR A 198 11.71 -1.16 3.89
CA TYR A 198 11.21 -2.38 3.27
C TYR A 198 11.30 -3.57 4.23
N VAL A 199 10.49 -4.59 4.00
CA VAL A 199 10.50 -5.84 4.78
C VAL A 199 11.14 -6.93 3.93
N HIS A 200 12.22 -7.54 4.42
CA HIS A 200 12.92 -8.63 3.77
C HIS A 200 12.15 -9.96 3.94
N GLY A 201 12.47 -10.97 3.13
CA GLY A 201 11.71 -12.23 3.09
C GLY A 201 11.68 -13.01 4.42
N ASP A 202 12.70 -12.85 5.26
CA ASP A 202 12.75 -13.36 6.63
C ASP A 202 11.82 -12.61 7.60
N GLY A 203 11.47 -11.36 7.30
CA GLY A 203 10.64 -10.47 8.12
C GLY A 203 11.41 -9.28 8.70
N ASP A 204 12.71 -9.17 8.44
CA ASP A 204 13.52 -8.06 8.93
C ASP A 204 13.14 -6.76 8.21
N ILE A 205 13.03 -5.68 8.98
CA ILE A 205 12.70 -4.35 8.46
C ILE A 205 13.99 -3.57 8.28
N PHE A 206 14.31 -3.25 7.03
CA PHE A 206 15.42 -2.39 6.69
C PHE A 206 14.91 -0.95 6.54
N LYS A 207 15.59 -0.02 7.22
CA LYS A 207 15.23 1.40 7.27
C LYS A 207 16.39 2.27 6.79
N PHE A 208 16.10 3.15 5.85
CA PHE A 208 17.01 4.13 5.28
C PHE A 208 16.49 5.51 5.62
N ASP A 209 17.10 6.15 6.62
CA ASP A 209 16.72 7.47 7.09
C ASP A 209 17.44 8.58 6.34
N ASN A 210 16.76 9.73 6.22
CA ASN A 210 17.35 10.97 5.72
C ASN A 210 18.04 10.79 4.36
N LEU A 211 17.26 10.39 3.35
CA LEU A 211 17.75 10.23 1.99
C LEU A 211 18.40 11.52 1.48
N GLN A 212 19.54 11.42 0.80
CA GLN A 212 20.29 12.58 0.30
C GLN A 212 20.60 12.46 -1.18
N TYR A 213 20.03 13.32 -2.01
CA TYR A 213 20.36 13.38 -3.41
C TYR A 213 21.80 13.82 -3.62
N GLN A 214 22.56 12.97 -4.30
CA GLN A 214 23.82 13.36 -4.90
C GLN A 214 23.54 13.51 -6.39
N GLY A 215 23.91 14.67 -6.95
CA GLY A 215 23.83 14.91 -8.38
C GLY A 215 24.44 13.75 -9.17
N HIS A 216 24.03 13.62 -10.43
CA HIS A 216 24.40 12.52 -11.34
C HIS A 216 25.86 12.04 -11.14
N MET A 217 26.04 10.94 -10.39
CA MET A 217 27.36 10.31 -10.28
C MET A 217 27.71 9.75 -11.66
N GLY A 218 28.82 10.24 -12.23
CA GLY A 218 29.23 9.94 -13.60
C GLY A 218 29.18 8.45 -13.95
N SER A 219 28.80 8.18 -15.20
CA SER A 219 28.67 6.88 -15.89
C SER A 219 29.28 5.69 -15.16
N LYS A 220 28.58 5.13 -14.18
CA LYS A 220 28.84 3.76 -13.76
C LYS A 220 27.92 2.87 -14.58
N SER A 221 28.46 1.81 -15.17
CA SER A 221 27.69 0.79 -15.87
C SER A 221 26.77 0.10 -14.87
N TYR A 222 25.47 0.36 -14.97
CA TYR A 222 24.43 -0.24 -14.14
C TYR A 222 23.83 -1.45 -14.86
N PRO A 223 23.24 -2.42 -14.12
CA PRO A 223 22.80 -3.67 -14.73
C PRO A 223 21.78 -3.44 -15.86
N THR A 224 22.08 -3.99 -17.03
CA THR A 224 21.28 -3.93 -18.27
C THR A 224 19.98 -4.73 -18.17
N ASP A 225 19.87 -5.67 -17.22
CA ASP A 225 18.67 -6.49 -17.00
C ASP A 225 17.52 -5.77 -16.27
N LEU A 226 17.68 -4.49 -15.91
CA LEU A 226 16.64 -3.67 -15.27
C LEU A 226 15.52 -3.22 -16.24
N THR A 227 15.24 -3.99 -17.29
CA THR A 227 14.15 -3.75 -18.26
C THR A 227 12.78 -3.51 -17.60
N LEU A 228 12.59 -3.92 -16.35
CA LEU A 228 11.41 -3.66 -15.52
C LEU A 228 11.32 -2.25 -14.91
N ILE A 229 12.42 -1.48 -14.85
CA ILE A 229 12.43 -0.09 -14.34
C ILE A 229 12.91 0.84 -15.45
N ASN A 230 12.03 1.16 -16.40
CA ASN A 230 12.31 2.15 -17.45
C ASN A 230 12.65 3.54 -16.88
N THR A 231 12.25 3.84 -15.64
CA THR A 231 12.54 5.09 -14.91
C THR A 231 12.54 4.83 -13.40
N GLY A 232 13.57 5.26 -12.66
CA GLY A 232 13.68 4.98 -11.23
C GLY A 232 14.67 5.86 -10.46
N VAL A 233 14.77 5.64 -9.15
CA VAL A 233 15.80 6.24 -8.27
C VAL A 233 16.55 5.14 -7.53
N THR A 234 17.87 5.19 -7.61
CA THR A 234 18.75 4.30 -6.87
C THR A 234 19.08 4.93 -5.52
N VAL A 235 18.93 4.16 -4.44
CA VAL A 235 19.41 4.48 -3.10
C VAL A 235 20.68 3.67 -2.86
N ASP A 236 21.83 4.33 -2.82
CA ASP A 236 23.10 3.67 -2.52
C ASP A 236 23.45 3.85 -1.04
N HIS A 237 23.74 2.74 -0.36
CA HIS A 237 24.26 2.76 1.00
C HIS A 237 25.79 2.57 0.96
N LEU A 238 26.53 3.65 1.22
CA LEU A 238 27.99 3.61 1.20
C LEU A 238 28.53 3.01 2.51
N SER A 239 28.64 1.68 2.58
CA SER A 239 29.43 1.02 3.62
C SER A 239 30.89 0.96 3.18
N ILE A 240 31.64 2.03 3.40
CA ILE A 240 33.10 1.97 3.37
C ILE A 240 33.65 2.83 4.50
N GLY A 241 33.81 2.20 5.68
CA GLY A 241 34.69 2.66 6.76
C GLY A 241 34.30 3.97 7.45
N SER A 242 33.90 3.86 8.72
CA SER A 242 33.71 4.94 9.72
C SER A 242 32.40 5.77 9.67
N ASN A 243 31.51 5.43 10.61
CA ASN A 243 30.63 6.26 11.45
C ASN A 243 29.67 7.32 10.86
N SER A 244 29.58 7.53 9.55
CA SER A 244 28.44 8.26 8.99
C SER A 244 28.25 7.96 7.51
N SER A 245 27.25 7.17 7.18
CA SER A 245 26.77 7.08 5.80
C SER A 245 25.27 7.30 5.78
N SER A 246 24.87 8.53 5.48
CA SER A 246 23.52 8.79 5.02
C SER A 246 23.32 8.09 3.67
N PRO A 247 22.16 7.44 3.43
CA PRO A 247 21.84 6.86 2.13
C PRO A 247 21.73 7.96 1.07
N TYR A 248 22.31 7.73 -0.12
CA TYR A 248 22.29 8.72 -1.20
C TYR A 248 21.36 8.31 -2.35
N LEU A 249 20.65 9.29 -2.91
CA LEU A 249 19.74 9.11 -4.05
C LEU A 249 20.43 9.49 -5.36
N ASN A 250 20.35 8.61 -6.35
CA ASN A 250 20.81 8.82 -7.71
C ASN A 250 19.64 8.61 -8.68
N HIS A 251 19.42 9.54 -9.61
CA HIS A 251 18.41 9.35 -10.66
C HIS A 251 18.92 8.38 -11.72
N PHE A 252 18.10 7.41 -12.10
CA PHE A 252 18.39 6.48 -13.17
C PHE A 252 17.37 6.61 -14.29
N GLN A 253 17.88 6.84 -15.50
CA GLN A 253 17.13 6.74 -16.73
C GLN A 253 17.76 5.63 -17.56
N ALA A 254 17.05 4.52 -17.73
CA ALA A 254 17.53 3.42 -18.58
C ALA A 254 17.64 3.94 -20.02
N THR A 255 18.86 4.13 -20.51
CA THR A 255 19.12 4.18 -21.94
C THR A 255 19.26 2.75 -22.43
N ALA A 256 18.60 2.42 -23.55
CA ALA A 256 18.61 1.09 -24.15
C ALA A 256 19.97 0.75 -24.78
N ASP A 257 21.05 0.79 -23.98
CA ASP A 257 22.39 0.43 -24.41
C ASP A 257 22.66 -1.02 -24.02
N THR A 258 22.82 -1.87 -25.03
CA THR A 258 22.71 -3.34 -24.94
C THR A 258 24.05 -4.06 -24.74
N ASP A 259 25.12 -3.36 -24.39
CA ASP A 259 26.45 -3.98 -24.25
C ASP A 259 27.04 -3.71 -22.87
N ASP A 260 26.84 -4.65 -21.96
CA ASP A 260 27.96 -5.25 -21.22
C ASP A 260 27.49 -6.38 -20.31
N THR A 261 28.37 -7.38 -20.19
CA THR A 261 28.21 -8.58 -19.38
C THR A 261 28.23 -8.26 -17.89
N VAL A 262 27.06 -8.02 -17.30
CA VAL A 262 26.93 -7.73 -15.86
C VAL A 262 26.59 -9.01 -15.09
N ASN A 263 27.46 -9.36 -14.15
CA ASN A 263 27.26 -10.43 -13.16
C ASN A 263 25.85 -10.36 -12.54
N ALA A 264 25.16 -11.49 -12.59
CA ALA A 264 23.76 -11.68 -12.27
C ALA A 264 23.29 -10.91 -11.03
N VAL A 265 22.26 -10.09 -11.21
CA VAL A 265 21.39 -9.64 -10.10
C VAL A 265 20.82 -10.90 -9.46
N LEU A 266 21.28 -11.24 -8.25
CA LEU A 266 21.02 -12.56 -7.67
C LEU A 266 19.58 -12.75 -7.16
N GLU A 267 18.77 -11.69 -7.04
CA GLU A 267 17.35 -11.82 -6.75
C GLU A 267 16.57 -10.70 -7.46
N THR A 268 15.75 -11.07 -8.44
CA THR A 268 14.92 -10.15 -9.25
C THR A 268 13.46 -10.14 -8.79
N SER A 269 13.16 -10.65 -7.59
CA SER A 269 11.81 -10.56 -7.05
C SER A 269 11.50 -9.09 -6.77
N PRO A 270 10.41 -8.52 -7.31
CA PRO A 270 10.01 -7.16 -7.00
C PRO A 270 9.74 -7.06 -5.49
N ILE A 271 10.44 -6.13 -4.84
CA ILE A 271 10.29 -5.81 -3.42
C ILE A 271 9.48 -4.52 -3.33
N GLU A 272 8.55 -4.47 -2.38
CA GLU A 272 7.79 -3.26 -2.09
C GLU A 272 8.50 -2.42 -1.03
N PHE A 273 8.70 -1.15 -1.33
CA PHE A 273 9.29 -0.15 -0.44
C PHE A 273 8.20 0.83 0.01
N LYS A 274 8.21 1.22 1.28
CA LYS A 274 7.35 2.26 1.84
C LYS A 274 8.15 3.53 2.08
N ILE A 275 7.96 4.53 1.23
CA ILE A 275 8.55 5.87 1.39
C ILE A 275 7.70 6.64 2.40
N GLN A 276 8.25 6.95 3.56
CA GLN A 276 7.56 7.64 4.64
C GLN A 276 7.36 9.13 4.32
N ASN A 277 6.23 9.70 4.74
CA ASN A 277 5.86 11.11 4.54
C ASN A 277 5.88 11.56 3.07
N TYR A 278 5.65 10.64 2.13
CA TYR A 278 5.64 10.92 0.69
C TYR A 278 4.64 12.02 0.32
N ARG A 279 3.51 12.12 1.03
CA ARG A 279 2.51 13.15 0.75
C ARG A 279 3.00 14.58 1.01
N THR A 280 4.16 14.78 1.64
CA THR A 280 4.79 16.12 1.71
C THR A 280 5.36 16.57 0.35
N VAL A 281 5.66 15.63 -0.56
CA VAL A 281 6.37 15.91 -1.82
C VAL A 281 5.48 15.80 -3.06
N GLY A 282 4.52 14.88 -3.06
CA GLY A 282 3.57 14.70 -4.17
C GLY A 282 2.39 13.79 -3.85
N PRO A 283 1.50 13.57 -4.82
CA PRO A 283 0.32 12.71 -4.64
C PRO A 283 0.70 11.24 -4.43
N VAL A 284 0.01 10.60 -3.51
CA VAL A 284 0.10 9.16 -3.26
C VAL A 284 -0.71 8.35 -4.26
N ILE A 285 -1.72 8.94 -4.90
CA ILE A 285 -2.50 8.29 -5.97
C ILE A 285 -1.71 8.18 -7.29
N SER A 286 -2.22 7.39 -8.25
CA SER A 286 -1.56 7.20 -9.55
C SER A 286 -1.41 8.52 -10.33
N PRO A 287 -0.29 8.70 -11.07
CA PRO A 287 -0.10 9.81 -12.01
C PRO A 287 -1.21 9.99 -13.04
N ASP A 288 -1.95 8.94 -13.35
CA ASP A 288 -3.06 8.97 -14.31
C ASP A 288 -4.17 9.93 -13.87
N TYR A 289 -4.34 10.10 -12.56
CA TYR A 289 -5.38 10.95 -11.97
C TYR A 289 -4.91 12.39 -11.69
N HIS A 290 -3.65 12.71 -11.94
CA HIS A 290 -3.09 14.04 -11.61
C HIS A 290 -3.75 15.18 -12.41
N LEU A 291 -4.31 14.88 -13.59
CA LEU A 291 -5.10 15.84 -14.36
C LEU A 291 -6.38 16.23 -13.64
N ASP A 292 -7.06 15.25 -13.07
CA ASP A 292 -8.33 15.44 -12.37
C ASP A 292 -8.12 16.29 -11.11
N LEU A 293 -6.99 16.10 -10.42
CA LEU A 293 -6.60 16.95 -9.30
C LEU A 293 -6.47 18.43 -9.73
N CYS A 294 -5.84 18.68 -10.88
CA CYS A 294 -5.70 20.03 -11.41
C CYS A 294 -7.06 20.63 -11.81
N ASP A 295 -7.94 19.85 -12.45
CA ASP A 295 -9.28 20.31 -12.81
C ASP A 295 -10.08 20.72 -11.56
N TYR A 296 -10.05 19.92 -10.50
CA TYR A 296 -10.67 20.28 -9.22
C TYR A 296 -10.07 21.57 -8.63
N ALA A 297 -8.74 21.66 -8.57
CA ALA A 297 -8.07 22.80 -7.95
C ALA A 297 -8.35 24.11 -8.70
N VAL A 298 -8.36 24.09 -10.04
CA VAL A 298 -8.70 25.25 -10.87
C VAL A 298 -10.19 25.60 -10.74
N TYR A 299 -11.08 24.60 -10.71
CA TYR A 299 -12.51 24.79 -10.44
C TYR A 299 -12.72 25.58 -9.15
N MET A 300 -12.11 25.13 -8.05
CA MET A 300 -12.25 25.75 -6.73
C MET A 300 -11.62 27.14 -6.67
N ALA A 301 -10.42 27.32 -7.24
CA ALA A 301 -9.71 28.60 -7.21
C ALA A 301 -10.44 29.69 -8.03
N SER A 302 -11.06 29.32 -9.14
CA SER A 302 -11.73 30.26 -10.05
C SER A 302 -13.22 30.50 -9.74
N ALA A 303 -13.83 29.74 -8.82
CA ALA A 303 -15.28 29.75 -8.58
C ALA A 303 -15.88 31.14 -8.29
N LYS A 304 -15.15 32.00 -7.59
CA LYS A 304 -15.64 33.34 -7.23
C LYS A 304 -15.34 34.41 -8.28
N THR A 305 -14.23 34.28 -8.99
CA THR A 305 -13.63 35.34 -9.81
C THR A 305 -13.85 35.12 -11.30
N ASN A 306 -13.94 33.86 -11.74
CA ASN A 306 -14.21 33.47 -13.11
C ASN A 306 -15.13 32.22 -13.16
N PRO A 307 -16.45 32.41 -12.96
CA PRO A 307 -17.41 31.31 -12.90
C PRO A 307 -17.45 30.47 -14.19
N ILE A 308 -17.23 31.09 -15.36
CA ILE A 308 -17.25 30.37 -16.65
C ILE A 308 -16.09 29.35 -16.72
N LEU A 309 -14.90 29.77 -16.30
CA LEU A 309 -13.75 28.87 -16.23
C LEU A 309 -13.97 27.78 -15.17
N SER A 310 -14.51 28.18 -14.01
CA SER A 310 -14.85 27.27 -12.91
C SER A 310 -15.81 26.16 -13.37
N ASP A 311 -16.92 26.52 -14.02
CA ASP A 311 -17.92 25.58 -14.52
C ASP A 311 -17.33 24.61 -15.55
N LYS A 312 -16.42 25.08 -16.41
CA LYS A 312 -15.72 24.23 -17.37
C LYS A 312 -14.87 23.16 -16.69
N HIS A 313 -14.04 23.56 -15.73
CA HIS A 313 -13.17 22.61 -15.01
C HIS A 313 -13.98 21.70 -14.09
N LYS A 314 -15.08 22.18 -13.51
CA LYS A 314 -16.04 21.34 -12.78
C LYS A 314 -16.63 20.26 -13.68
N MET A 315 -17.09 20.64 -14.89
CA MET A 315 -17.65 19.68 -15.83
C MET A 315 -16.63 18.61 -16.24
N ASN A 316 -15.37 18.99 -16.44
CA ASN A 316 -14.29 18.04 -16.72
C ASN A 316 -14.06 17.10 -15.54
N PHE A 317 -13.94 17.64 -14.33
CA PHE A 317 -13.76 16.85 -13.11
C PHE A 317 -14.90 15.87 -12.89
N ASP A 318 -16.15 16.33 -12.95
CA ASP A 318 -17.35 15.50 -12.77
C ASP A 318 -17.42 14.40 -13.85
N LYS A 319 -17.08 14.72 -15.10
CA LYS A 319 -17.04 13.75 -16.20
C LYS A 319 -16.00 12.66 -15.93
N ASN A 320 -14.79 13.03 -15.54
CA ASN A 320 -13.71 12.08 -15.31
C ASN A 320 -13.98 11.24 -14.06
N LEU A 321 -14.48 11.85 -12.98
CA LEU A 321 -14.92 11.18 -11.77
C LEU A 321 -15.94 10.08 -12.07
N ASN A 322 -16.97 10.39 -12.85
CA ASN A 322 -17.98 9.42 -13.26
C ASN A 322 -17.40 8.31 -14.15
N GLY A 323 -16.41 8.63 -14.99
CA GLY A 323 -15.67 7.64 -15.76
C GLY A 323 -14.94 6.65 -14.86
N ILE A 324 -14.19 7.16 -13.88
CA ILE A 324 -13.44 6.32 -12.93
C ILE A 324 -14.38 5.42 -12.13
N LEU A 325 -15.48 5.97 -11.61
CA LEU A 325 -16.47 5.20 -10.86
C LEU A 325 -17.09 4.08 -11.70
N LYS A 326 -17.37 4.35 -12.97
CA LYS A 326 -17.91 3.33 -13.87
C LYS A 326 -16.89 2.21 -14.14
N ASP A 327 -15.64 2.58 -14.40
CA ASP A 327 -14.56 1.61 -14.63
C ASP A 327 -14.31 0.73 -13.40
N ASP A 328 -14.48 1.28 -12.19
CA ASP A 328 -14.34 0.54 -10.93
C ASP A 328 -15.49 -0.47 -10.73
N ILE A 329 -16.74 -0.04 -10.99
CA ILE A 329 -17.92 -0.94 -10.96
C ILE A 329 -17.77 -2.09 -11.96
N ASP A 330 -17.30 -1.79 -13.18
CA ASP A 330 -17.11 -2.81 -14.22
C ASP A 330 -16.01 -3.83 -13.82
N LYS A 331 -14.96 -3.38 -13.13
CA LYS A 331 -13.91 -4.27 -12.59
C LYS A 331 -14.45 -5.14 -11.45
N ASP A 332 -15.14 -4.56 -10.48
CA ASP A 332 -15.71 -5.29 -9.35
C ASP A 332 -16.70 -6.35 -9.82
N LEU A 333 -17.58 -6.01 -10.78
CA LEU A 333 -18.50 -6.98 -11.39
C LEU A 333 -17.76 -8.15 -12.05
N SER A 334 -16.64 -7.87 -12.72
CA SER A 334 -15.81 -8.92 -13.34
C SER A 334 -15.14 -9.85 -12.32
N PHE A 335 -14.83 -9.36 -11.12
CA PHE A 335 -14.31 -10.19 -10.03
C PHE A 335 -15.42 -11.05 -9.42
N THR A 336 -16.59 -10.48 -9.16
CA THR A 336 -17.73 -11.24 -8.61
C THR A 336 -18.13 -12.40 -9.51
N ILE A 337 -18.21 -12.19 -10.83
CA ILE A 337 -18.55 -13.26 -11.78
C ILE A 337 -17.51 -14.39 -11.78
N LYS A 338 -16.22 -14.07 -11.58
CA LYS A 338 -15.15 -15.08 -11.51
C LYS A 338 -15.15 -15.88 -10.22
N GLU A 339 -15.68 -15.33 -9.12
CA GLU A 339 -15.80 -16.05 -7.85
C GLU A 339 -17.01 -17.02 -7.84
N GLU A 340 -18.03 -16.78 -8.67
CA GLU A 340 -19.23 -17.63 -8.77
C GLU A 340 -19.10 -18.85 -9.72
N ILE A 341 -18.11 -18.86 -10.62
CA ILE A 341 -17.88 -19.92 -11.63
C ILE A 341 -16.85 -20.93 -11.15
#